data_AF-A0AAE4MKP8-F1
#
_entry.id   AF-A0AAE4MKP8-F1
#
_cell.length_a   1.000
_cell.length_b   1.000
_cell.length_c   1.000
_cell.angle_alpha   90.00
_cell.angle_beta   90.00
_cell.angle_gamma   90.00
#
_symmetry.space_group_name_H-M   'P 1'
#
loop_
_entity.id
_entity.type
_entity.pdbx_description
1 polymer ?
#
loop_
_entity_poly.entity_id
_entity_poly.type
_entity_poly.pdbx_seq_one_letter_code
_entity_poly.pdbx_strand_id
1 'polypeptide(L)'
;MNLKSNLVGILILTMILSLISPSLGTDVQQYIDSFGPMNPKDFEKFSNRHSENILTVYGEVPAKSKGEESYEWWQALSNTIVSISNDQALGKYHYMNGRFITGYSPDRAGYIIIATDPEQRNKVTEQDLIEIKNIVDQYAEKNGINNTPIVILSEEYPKFSNNEPEEKNETNESETPNNSSNSIPSFTLTMCLLSIAFIIGISYKSKQKK
;
A
#
# COMPACT_ATOMS: atom_id res chain seq x y z
N MET A 1 -52.57 23.30 -22.25
CA MET A 1 -51.35 23.09 -21.42
C MET A 1 -51.50 21.76 -20.69
N ASN A 2 -50.75 20.73 -21.11
CA ASN A 2 -50.97 19.33 -20.73
C ASN A 2 -50.15 18.96 -19.48
N LEU A 3 -50.74 19.12 -18.29
CA LEU A 3 -50.08 18.88 -17.00
C LEU A 3 -49.65 17.41 -16.77
N LYS A 4 -50.24 16.45 -17.52
CA LYS A 4 -49.96 15.01 -17.36
C LYS A 4 -48.62 14.56 -17.95
N SER A 5 -48.07 15.30 -18.92
CA SER A 5 -46.82 14.91 -19.58
C SER A 5 -45.57 15.16 -18.73
N ASN A 6 -45.64 16.09 -17.77
CA ASN A 6 -44.49 16.46 -16.92
C ASN A 6 -44.34 15.56 -15.68
N LEU A 7 -45.41 14.90 -15.23
CA LEU A 7 -45.37 14.03 -14.05
C LEU A 7 -44.68 12.69 -14.34
N VAL A 8 -44.90 12.13 -15.54
CA VAL A 8 -44.30 10.86 -15.98
C VAL A 8 -42.80 11.03 -16.22
N GLY A 9 -42.36 12.17 -16.75
CA GLY A 9 -40.94 12.46 -16.95
C GLY A 9 -40.14 12.59 -15.65
N ILE A 10 -40.74 13.15 -14.60
CA ILE A 10 -40.10 13.31 -13.28
C ILE A 10 -39.96 11.95 -12.56
N LEU A 11 -40.96 11.07 -12.67
CA LEU A 11 -40.91 9.72 -12.10
C LEU A 11 -39.88 8.80 -12.77
N ILE A 12 -39.65 8.95 -14.07
CA ILE A 12 -38.62 8.18 -14.78
C ILE A 12 -37.21 8.65 -14.40
N LEU A 13 -37.03 9.96 -14.14
CA LEU A 13 -35.72 10.52 -13.78
C LEU A 13 -35.26 10.10 -12.37
N THR A 14 -36.17 9.98 -11.40
CA THR A 14 -35.83 9.50 -10.05
C THR A 14 -35.54 8.00 -10.01
N MET A 15 -36.12 7.22 -10.92
CA MET A 15 -35.88 5.77 -11.01
C MET A 15 -34.55 5.42 -11.71
N ILE A 16 -33.99 6.33 -12.51
CA ILE A 16 -32.69 6.14 -13.17
C ILE A 16 -31.53 6.52 -12.24
N LEU A 17 -31.72 7.47 -11.31
CA LEU A 17 -30.67 7.88 -10.37
C LEU A 17 -30.35 6.82 -9.30
N SER A 18 -31.27 5.90 -9.01
CA SER A 18 -31.06 4.78 -8.07
C SER A 18 -30.31 3.58 -8.68
N LEU A 19 -30.00 3.61 -9.98
CA LEU A 19 -29.27 2.55 -10.68
C LEU A 19 -27.78 2.85 -10.88
N ILE A 20 -27.29 3.99 -10.38
CA ILE A 20 -25.84 4.21 -10.24
C ILE A 20 -25.37 3.29 -9.11
N SER A 21 -24.81 2.14 -9.50
CA SER A 21 -24.42 1.08 -8.58
C SER A 21 -23.39 1.57 -7.55
N PRO A 22 -23.55 1.29 -6.24
CA PRO A 22 -22.56 1.63 -5.21
C PRO A 22 -21.35 0.67 -5.22
N SER A 23 -20.89 0.20 -6.39
CA SER A 23 -19.92 -0.91 -6.45
C SER A 23 -18.52 -0.54 -5.99
N LEU A 24 -18.14 0.75 -5.98
CA LEU A 24 -16.85 1.18 -5.42
C LEU A 24 -16.89 1.39 -3.90
N GLY A 25 -18.05 1.73 -3.34
CA GLY A 25 -18.18 2.02 -1.91
C GLY A 25 -18.20 0.75 -1.05
N THR A 26 -18.77 -0.34 -1.58
CA THR A 26 -18.86 -1.62 -0.86
C THR A 26 -17.51 -2.28 -0.64
N ASP A 27 -16.60 -2.21 -1.62
CA ASP A 27 -15.30 -2.88 -1.55
C ASP A 27 -14.35 -2.19 -0.55
N VAL A 28 -14.37 -0.86 -0.52
CA VAL A 28 -13.59 -0.07 0.45
C VAL A 28 -14.13 -0.27 1.86
N GLN A 29 -15.45 -0.21 2.04
CA GLN A 29 -16.04 -0.42 3.36
C GLN A 29 -15.79 -1.83 3.88
N GLN A 30 -15.89 -2.85 3.02
CA GLN A 30 -15.56 -4.23 3.40
C GLN A 30 -14.10 -4.37 3.82
N TYR A 31 -13.17 -3.66 3.17
CA TYR A 31 -11.77 -3.64 3.58
C TYR A 31 -11.58 -2.97 4.95
N ILE A 32 -12.22 -1.83 5.18
CA ILE A 32 -12.21 -1.13 6.49
C ILE A 32 -12.77 -2.05 7.58
N ASP A 33 -13.92 -2.68 7.34
CA ASP A 33 -14.58 -3.60 8.28
C ASP A 33 -13.76 -4.88 8.55
N SER A 34 -12.76 -5.18 7.72
CA SER A 34 -11.82 -6.29 7.94
C SER A 34 -10.79 -6.01 9.03
N PHE A 35 -10.58 -4.74 9.42
CA PHE A 35 -9.66 -4.38 10.49
C PHE A 35 -10.24 -4.80 11.85
N GLY A 36 -9.55 -5.71 12.53
CA GLY A 36 -9.84 -6.08 13.90
C GLY A 36 -9.60 -4.92 14.88
N PRO A 37 -10.09 -5.03 16.13
CA PRO A 37 -9.75 -4.06 17.16
C PRO A 37 -8.25 -4.11 17.50
N MET A 38 -7.69 -2.97 17.87
CA MET A 38 -6.34 -2.88 18.43
C MET A 38 -6.43 -3.00 19.95
N ASN A 39 -5.68 -3.93 20.53
CA ASN A 39 -5.71 -4.21 21.95
C ASN A 39 -4.28 -4.26 22.51
N PRO A 40 -3.93 -3.38 23.46
CA PRO A 40 -2.61 -3.41 24.11
C PRO A 40 -2.23 -4.78 24.68
N LYS A 41 -3.21 -5.57 25.15
CA LYS A 41 -2.95 -6.92 25.69
C LYS A 41 -2.53 -7.94 24.63
N ASP A 42 -3.00 -7.77 23.39
CA ASP A 42 -2.59 -8.68 22.31
C ASP A 42 -1.16 -8.37 21.85
N PHE A 43 -0.78 -7.09 21.91
CA PHE A 43 0.61 -6.66 21.77
C PHE A 43 1.50 -7.21 22.90
N GLU A 44 1.07 -7.14 24.15
CA GLU A 44 1.80 -7.73 25.28
C GLU A 44 2.07 -9.23 25.07
N LYS A 45 1.06 -9.99 24.61
CA LYS A 45 1.23 -11.41 24.25
C LYS A 45 2.24 -11.60 23.11
N PHE A 46 2.21 -10.74 22.09
CA PHE A 46 3.20 -10.77 21.02
C PHE A 46 4.60 -10.53 21.56
N SER A 47 4.80 -9.48 22.36
CA SER A 47 6.08 -9.12 22.96
C SER A 47 6.63 -10.22 23.85
N ASN A 48 5.78 -10.85 24.66
CA ASN A 48 6.18 -11.97 25.51
C ASN A 48 6.65 -13.18 24.70
N ARG A 49 5.96 -13.51 23.59
CA ARG A 49 6.32 -14.62 22.70
C ARG A 49 7.63 -14.39 21.94
N HIS A 50 7.99 -13.14 21.68
CA HIS A 50 9.18 -12.77 20.91
C HIS A 50 10.24 -12.08 21.77
N SER A 51 10.17 -12.24 23.10
CA SER A 51 11.04 -11.51 24.05
C SER A 51 12.53 -11.73 23.78
N GLU A 52 12.91 -12.92 23.30
CA GLU A 52 14.30 -13.22 22.93
C GLU A 52 14.76 -12.48 21.66
N ASN A 53 13.84 -12.10 20.78
CA ASN A 53 14.14 -11.46 19.48
C ASN A 53 13.97 -9.95 19.52
N ILE A 54 13.18 -9.42 20.47
CA ILE A 54 12.96 -8.00 20.63
C ILE A 54 14.24 -7.34 21.17
N LEU A 55 14.66 -6.26 20.52
CA LEU A 55 15.75 -5.39 20.96
C LEU A 55 15.22 -4.29 21.86
N THR A 56 14.10 -3.68 21.47
CA THR A 56 13.42 -2.65 22.27
C THR A 56 11.99 -2.46 21.81
N VAL A 57 11.18 -1.89 22.70
CA VAL A 57 9.79 -1.47 22.46
C VAL A 57 9.64 -0.02 22.92
N TYR A 58 9.00 0.79 22.08
CA TYR A 58 8.63 2.16 22.41
C TYR A 58 7.12 2.36 22.26
N GLY A 59 6.57 3.27 23.07
CA GLY A 59 5.15 3.63 23.03
C GLY A 59 4.22 2.52 23.55
N GLU A 60 2.92 2.79 23.44
CA GLU A 60 1.86 1.85 23.81
C GLU A 60 0.89 1.71 22.65
N VAL A 61 0.62 0.48 22.23
CA VAL A 61 -0.42 0.22 21.22
C VAL A 61 -1.75 0.78 21.72
N PRO A 62 -2.44 1.65 20.97
CA PRO A 62 -3.69 2.22 21.44
C PRO A 62 -4.80 1.16 21.45
N ALA A 63 -5.75 1.34 22.37
CA ALA A 63 -7.02 0.65 22.26
C ALA A 63 -7.88 1.33 21.18
N LYS A 64 -8.14 0.62 20.08
CA LYS A 64 -9.02 1.09 18.99
C LYS A 64 -10.12 0.08 18.74
N SER A 65 -11.33 0.58 18.47
CA SER A 65 -12.44 -0.28 18.10
C SER A 65 -12.23 -0.89 16.71
N LYS A 66 -12.95 -1.96 16.41
CA LYS A 66 -12.93 -2.64 15.10
C LYS A 66 -13.39 -1.66 14.00
N GLY A 67 -12.82 -1.77 12.80
CA GLY A 67 -13.28 -1.05 11.62
C GLY A 67 -12.56 0.29 11.44
N GLU A 68 -13.31 1.38 11.26
CA GLU A 68 -12.83 2.70 10.87
C GLU A 68 -11.70 3.22 11.78
N GLU A 69 -11.87 3.22 13.11
CA GLU A 69 -10.84 3.73 14.02
C GLU A 69 -9.50 2.97 13.93
N SER A 70 -9.56 1.64 13.79
CA SER A 70 -8.37 0.81 13.62
C SER A 70 -7.76 0.99 12.22
N TYR A 71 -8.59 1.16 11.20
CA TYR A 71 -8.13 1.43 9.84
C TYR A 71 -7.43 2.79 9.73
N GLU A 72 -8.02 3.87 10.26
CA GLU A 72 -7.44 5.21 10.25
C GLU A 72 -6.10 5.26 10.99
N TRP A 73 -6.01 4.58 12.14
CA TRP A 73 -4.75 4.47 12.87
C TRP A 73 -3.68 3.74 12.04
N TRP A 74 -4.02 2.58 11.48
CA TRP A 74 -3.10 1.83 10.62
C TRP A 74 -2.69 2.64 9.38
N GLN A 75 -3.62 3.39 8.79
CA GLN A 75 -3.34 4.25 7.65
C GLN A 75 -2.36 5.37 8.02
N ALA A 76 -2.49 5.99 9.19
CA ALA A 76 -1.54 6.99 9.67
C ALA A 76 -0.13 6.39 9.89
N LEU A 77 -0.03 5.18 10.43
CA LEU A 77 1.24 4.43 10.52
C LEU A 77 1.80 4.11 9.12
N SER A 78 0.95 3.70 8.19
CA SER A 78 1.35 3.40 6.81
C SER A 78 1.88 4.65 6.10
N ASN A 79 1.22 5.80 6.25
CA ASN A 79 1.68 7.06 5.67
C ASN A 79 3.01 7.51 6.29
N THR A 80 3.21 7.24 7.58
CA THR A 80 4.48 7.47 8.28
C THR A 80 5.60 6.66 7.62
N ILE A 81 5.39 5.37 7.41
CA ILE A 81 6.37 4.47 6.79
C ILE A 81 6.67 4.86 5.34
N VAL A 82 5.64 5.16 4.55
CA VAL A 82 5.80 5.65 3.18
C VAL A 82 6.65 6.92 3.15
N SER A 83 6.41 7.85 4.07
CA SER A 83 7.17 9.10 4.14
C SER A 83 8.64 8.85 4.52
N ILE A 84 8.90 7.96 5.48
CA ILE A 84 10.25 7.53 5.86
C ILE A 84 10.99 6.91 4.67
N SER A 85 10.30 6.07 3.88
CA SER A 85 10.88 5.43 2.69
C SER A 85 11.17 6.43 1.58
N ASN A 86 10.24 7.35 1.29
CA ASN A 86 10.40 8.37 0.26
C ASN A 86 11.60 9.28 0.54
N ASP A 87 11.78 9.67 1.80
CA ASP A 87 12.90 10.52 2.22
C ASP A 87 14.17 9.72 2.54
N GLN A 88 14.12 8.38 2.45
CA GLN A 88 15.18 7.47 2.85
C GLN A 88 15.73 7.75 4.26
N ALA A 89 14.87 8.18 5.18
CA ALA A 89 15.29 8.71 6.49
C ALA A 89 16.02 7.67 7.36
N LEU A 90 15.68 6.39 7.21
CA LEU A 90 16.37 5.27 7.86
C LEU A 90 17.50 4.67 7.01
N GLY A 91 17.82 5.26 5.86
CA GLY A 91 18.79 4.73 4.89
C GLY A 91 20.15 4.43 5.50
N LYS A 92 20.66 5.30 6.38
CA LYS A 92 21.95 5.09 7.06
C LYS A 92 22.00 3.88 8.01
N TYR A 93 20.87 3.25 8.33
CA TYR A 93 20.82 2.01 9.12
C TYR A 93 20.52 0.78 8.28
N HIS A 94 20.22 0.96 7.00
CA HIS A 94 19.83 -0.12 6.10
C HIS A 94 20.99 -1.09 5.83
N TYR A 95 20.68 -2.38 5.70
CA TYR A 95 21.68 -3.44 5.51
C TYR A 95 22.55 -3.26 4.26
N MET A 96 21.99 -2.71 3.17
CA MET A 96 22.76 -2.38 1.96
C MET A 96 23.89 -1.37 2.20
N ASN A 97 23.81 -0.60 3.29
CA ASN A 97 24.85 0.34 3.72
C ASN A 97 25.79 -0.27 4.78
N GLY A 98 25.82 -1.61 4.90
CA GLY A 98 26.63 -2.34 5.88
C GLY A 98 26.13 -2.22 7.31
N ARG A 99 24.84 -1.92 7.48
CA ARG A 99 24.18 -1.72 8.79
C ARG A 99 23.14 -2.81 9.02
N PHE A 100 22.20 -2.61 9.94
CA PHE A 100 21.47 -3.73 10.54
C PHE A 100 19.97 -3.77 10.21
N ILE A 101 19.33 -2.70 9.72
CA ILE A 101 17.89 -2.72 9.37
C ILE A 101 17.69 -3.47 8.04
N THR A 102 16.84 -4.50 8.07
CA THR A 102 16.45 -5.32 6.91
C THR A 102 15.12 -4.91 6.33
N GLY A 103 14.24 -4.30 7.12
CA GLY A 103 12.93 -3.83 6.69
C GLY A 103 12.17 -3.11 7.80
N TYR A 104 11.10 -2.43 7.42
CA TYR A 104 10.19 -1.79 8.36
C TYR A 104 8.78 -1.67 7.75
N SER A 105 7.74 -1.83 8.57
CA SER A 105 6.35 -1.81 8.10
C SER A 105 5.36 -1.51 9.24
N PRO A 106 4.15 -1.02 8.93
CA PRO A 106 3.08 -0.93 9.92
C PRO A 106 2.43 -2.30 10.11
N ASP A 107 2.25 -2.72 11.36
CA ASP A 107 1.45 -3.90 11.70
C ASP A 107 -0.02 -3.51 11.91
N ARG A 108 -0.95 -4.39 11.51
CA ARG A 108 -2.39 -4.17 11.68
C ARG A 108 -2.83 -4.11 13.14
N ALA A 109 -2.02 -4.61 14.06
CA ALA A 109 -2.24 -4.49 15.50
C ALA A 109 -1.83 -3.12 16.07
N GLY A 110 -1.37 -2.17 15.24
CA GLY A 110 -1.28 -0.76 15.61
C GLY A 110 0.09 -0.27 16.06
N TYR A 111 1.16 -0.95 15.64
CA TYR A 111 2.55 -0.54 15.88
C TYR A 111 3.39 -0.63 14.60
N ILE A 112 4.56 0.00 14.60
CA ILE A 112 5.56 -0.13 13.53
C ILE A 112 6.55 -1.22 13.93
N ILE A 113 6.84 -2.13 13.00
CA ILE A 113 7.93 -3.11 13.12
C ILE A 113 9.14 -2.54 12.40
N ILE A 114 10.30 -2.63 13.05
CA ILE A 114 11.61 -2.42 12.46
C ILE A 114 12.39 -3.72 12.63
N ALA A 115 12.61 -4.41 11.52
CA ALA A 115 13.33 -5.66 11.48
C ALA A 115 14.84 -5.41 11.32
N THR A 116 15.62 -6.20 12.04
CA THR A 116 17.08 -6.16 12.03
C THR A 116 17.67 -7.52 11.69
N ASP A 117 18.83 -7.53 11.03
CA ASP A 117 19.60 -8.74 10.74
C ASP A 117 20.11 -9.35 12.05
N PRO A 118 19.73 -10.60 12.40
CA PRO A 118 20.21 -11.27 13.60
C PRO A 118 21.74 -11.35 13.70
N GLU A 119 22.44 -11.44 12.56
CA GLU A 119 23.91 -11.49 12.53
C GLU A 119 24.56 -10.16 12.93
N GLN A 120 23.83 -9.05 12.83
CA GLN A 120 24.30 -7.71 13.18
C GLN A 120 23.80 -7.25 14.56
N ARG A 121 23.05 -8.09 15.29
CA ARG A 121 22.40 -7.75 16.56
C ARG A 121 23.36 -7.15 17.59
N ASN A 122 24.57 -7.70 17.70
CA ASN A 122 25.60 -7.24 18.64
C ASN A 122 26.23 -5.89 18.26
N LYS A 123 25.96 -5.37 17.05
CA LYS A 123 26.44 -4.06 16.58
C LYS A 123 25.40 -2.96 16.74
N VAL A 124 24.17 -3.30 17.13
CA VAL A 124 23.12 -2.33 17.41
C VAL A 124 23.39 -1.68 18.76
N THR A 125 23.57 -0.36 18.77
CA THR A 125 23.78 0.40 20.00
C THR A 125 22.48 0.99 20.51
N GLU A 126 22.40 1.30 21.81
CA GLU A 126 21.26 2.02 22.39
C GLU A 126 21.02 3.38 21.70
N GLN A 127 22.11 4.08 21.35
CA GLN A 127 22.02 5.35 20.64
C GLN A 127 21.39 5.19 19.25
N ASP A 128 21.69 4.08 18.55
CA ASP A 128 21.05 3.79 17.27
C ASP A 128 19.53 3.60 17.45
N LEU A 129 19.12 2.84 18.48
CA LEU A 129 17.70 2.57 18.76
C LEU A 129 16.92 3.85 19.09
N ILE A 130 17.52 4.75 19.90
CA ILE A 130 16.94 6.05 20.24
C ILE A 130 16.82 6.93 18.98
N GLU A 131 17.85 6.96 18.13
CA GLU A 131 17.82 7.77 16.93
C GLU A 131 16.78 7.27 15.92
N ILE A 132 16.67 5.94 15.75
CA ILE A 132 15.62 5.32 14.94
C ILE A 132 14.23 5.70 15.46
N LYS A 133 14.00 5.61 16.78
CA LYS A 133 12.75 6.04 17.41
C LYS A 133 12.43 7.50 17.08
N ASN A 134 13.41 8.39 17.26
CA ASN A 134 13.21 9.83 17.01
C ASN A 134 12.88 10.13 15.55
N ILE A 135 13.53 9.41 14.60
CA ILE A 135 13.18 9.51 13.17
C ILE A 135 11.73 9.09 12.97
N VAL A 136 11.32 7.93 13.49
CA VAL A 136 9.93 7.48 13.33
C VAL A 136 8.94 8.48 13.90
N ASP A 137 9.15 8.96 15.13
CA ASP A 137 8.26 9.92 15.78
C ASP A 137 8.16 11.23 15.01
N GLN A 138 9.28 11.78 14.51
CA GLN A 138 9.27 13.00 13.70
C GLN A 138 8.37 12.87 12.45
N TYR A 139 8.33 11.68 11.82
CA TYR A 139 7.46 11.43 10.68
C TYR A 139 6.03 11.11 11.10
N ALA A 140 5.84 10.45 12.24
CA ALA A 140 4.53 10.10 12.77
C ALA A 140 3.75 11.32 13.25
N GLU A 141 4.43 12.31 13.85
CA GLU A 141 3.83 13.58 14.28
C GLU A 141 3.20 14.34 13.10
N LYS A 142 3.85 14.32 11.93
CA LYS A 142 3.31 14.91 10.69
C LYS A 142 2.02 14.22 10.22
N ASN A 143 1.80 12.99 10.64
CA ASN A 143 0.61 12.18 10.36
C ASN A 143 -0.37 12.14 11.56
N GLY A 144 -0.18 13.01 12.56
CA GLY A 144 -1.09 13.14 13.70
C GLY A 144 -0.88 12.14 14.83
N ILE A 145 0.28 11.46 14.88
CA ILE A 145 0.62 10.48 15.92
C ILE A 145 1.70 11.08 16.84
N ASN A 146 1.37 11.31 18.10
CA ASN A 146 2.29 11.93 19.08
C ASN A 146 2.93 10.94 20.07
N ASN A 147 2.75 9.63 19.87
CA ASN A 147 3.38 8.56 20.65
C ASN A 147 3.33 7.26 19.84
N THR A 148 4.30 7.08 18.94
CA THR A 148 4.27 5.98 17.98
C THR A 148 4.67 4.66 18.64
N PRO A 149 3.83 3.62 18.63
CA PRO A 149 4.22 2.31 19.12
C PRO A 149 5.19 1.67 18.13
N ILE A 150 6.40 1.32 18.57
CA ILE A 150 7.46 0.77 17.73
C ILE A 150 8.02 -0.49 18.39
N VAL A 151 8.20 -1.54 17.61
CA VAL A 151 8.98 -2.72 17.98
C VAL A 151 10.19 -2.81 17.09
N ILE A 152 11.36 -2.88 17.70
CA ILE A 152 12.60 -3.19 16.99
C ILE A 152 13.00 -4.60 17.39
N LEU A 153 13.09 -5.51 16.41
CA LEU A 153 13.35 -6.92 16.65
C LEU A 153 14.39 -7.46 15.66
N SER A 154 15.09 -8.52 16.06
CA SER A 154 15.92 -9.34 15.16
C SER A 154 15.09 -10.49 14.62
N GLU A 155 14.98 -10.57 13.30
CA GLU A 155 14.25 -11.62 12.61
C GLU A 155 14.98 -12.01 11.33
N GLU A 156 15.04 -13.31 11.05
CA GLU A 156 15.64 -13.83 9.84
C GLU A 156 14.76 -13.47 8.64
N TYR A 157 15.25 -12.57 7.79
CA TYR A 157 14.66 -12.35 6.47
C TYR A 157 15.38 -13.23 5.45
N PRO A 158 14.67 -13.87 4.50
CA PRO A 158 15.32 -14.54 3.40
C PRO A 158 16.16 -13.51 2.63
N LYS A 159 17.49 -13.62 2.76
CA LYS A 159 18.43 -12.84 1.99
C LYS A 159 18.22 -13.24 0.53
N PHE A 160 17.71 -12.34 -0.31
CA PHE A 160 17.74 -12.56 -1.75
C PHE A 160 19.21 -12.63 -2.14
N SER A 161 19.69 -13.84 -2.38
CA SER A 161 21.03 -14.07 -2.91
C SER A 161 21.14 -13.26 -4.19
N ASN A 162 22.08 -12.31 -4.22
CA ASN A 162 22.55 -11.68 -5.44
C ASN A 162 23.34 -12.74 -6.23
N ASN A 163 22.65 -13.79 -6.69
CA ASN A 163 23.12 -14.52 -7.85
C ASN A 163 22.93 -13.55 -9.01
N GLU A 164 23.96 -12.74 -9.22
CA GLU A 164 24.28 -12.17 -10.51
C GLU A 164 23.96 -13.23 -11.58
N PRO A 165 23.14 -12.95 -12.61
CA PRO A 165 22.81 -13.95 -13.60
C PRO A 165 24.12 -14.40 -14.23
N GLU A 166 24.56 -15.62 -13.92
CA GLU A 166 25.66 -16.26 -14.62
C GLU A 166 25.37 -16.14 -16.12
N GLU A 167 26.26 -15.41 -16.80
CA GLU A 167 26.30 -15.29 -18.24
C GLU A 167 26.44 -16.69 -18.82
N LYS A 168 25.30 -17.31 -19.15
CA LYS A 168 25.27 -18.56 -19.88
C LYS A 168 25.82 -18.27 -21.28
N ASN A 169 27.08 -18.65 -21.49
CA ASN A 169 27.63 -18.79 -22.82
C ASN A 169 26.81 -19.81 -23.61
N GLU A 170 25.87 -19.31 -24.42
CA GLU A 170 25.16 -20.09 -25.42
C GLU A 170 26.13 -20.50 -26.53
N THR A 171 26.44 -21.79 -26.60
CA THR A 171 26.97 -22.41 -27.82
C THR A 171 25.79 -22.91 -28.64
N ASN A 172 25.72 -22.43 -29.88
CA ASN A 172 24.68 -22.65 -30.88
C ASN A 172 24.50 -24.10 -31.35
N GLU A 173 23.37 -24.27 -32.05
CA GLU A 173 22.89 -25.36 -32.92
C GLU A 173 21.83 -26.27 -32.26
N SER A 174 20.66 -26.53 -32.83
CA SER A 174 20.00 -26.14 -34.08
C SER A 174 18.52 -26.59 -33.98
N GLU A 175 17.66 -26.04 -34.85
CA GLU A 175 16.32 -26.52 -35.27
C GLU A 175 15.06 -25.95 -34.56
N THR A 176 14.51 -24.88 -35.14
CA THR A 176 13.06 -24.55 -35.19
C THR A 176 12.40 -25.34 -36.34
N PRO A 177 11.05 -25.46 -36.51
CA PRO A 177 10.01 -24.61 -35.91
C PRO A 177 8.68 -25.29 -35.49
N ASN A 178 7.89 -24.64 -34.61
CA ASN A 178 6.49 -24.33 -34.96
C ASN A 178 5.77 -23.36 -34.00
N ASN A 179 4.96 -22.53 -34.64
CA ASN A 179 4.11 -21.42 -34.16
C ASN A 179 3.15 -21.75 -33.01
N SER A 180 2.98 -20.81 -32.07
CA SER A 180 1.79 -19.93 -32.03
C SER A 180 1.91 -18.89 -30.90
N SER A 181 1.99 -17.63 -31.29
CA SER A 181 1.96 -16.47 -30.40
C SER A 181 0.53 -16.19 -29.91
N ASN A 182 0.26 -16.37 -28.62
CA ASN A 182 -0.96 -15.86 -28.00
C ASN A 182 -0.74 -14.39 -27.61
N SER A 183 -1.06 -13.51 -28.55
CA SER A 183 -1.11 -12.07 -28.35
C SER A 183 -2.19 -11.68 -27.34
N ILE A 184 -1.80 -10.86 -26.37
CA ILE A 184 -2.68 -10.16 -25.42
C ILE A 184 -3.72 -9.34 -26.22
N PRO A 185 -5.03 -9.45 -25.93
CA PRO A 185 -6.04 -8.68 -26.65
C PRO A 185 -5.89 -7.18 -26.36
N SER A 186 -5.54 -6.45 -27.41
CA SER A 186 -5.29 -5.01 -27.43
C SER A 186 -6.60 -4.22 -27.29
N PHE A 187 -6.94 -3.81 -26.07
CA PHE A 187 -8.04 -2.85 -25.80
C PHE A 187 -7.71 -1.41 -26.25
N THR A 188 -6.51 -1.16 -26.78
CA THR A 188 -6.04 0.17 -27.19
C THR A 188 -6.64 0.62 -28.53
N LEU A 189 -6.99 -0.31 -29.42
CA LEU A 189 -7.43 0.01 -30.79
C LEU A 189 -8.91 0.47 -30.83
N THR A 190 -9.76 -0.02 -29.94
CA THR A 190 -11.17 0.39 -29.86
C THR A 190 -11.34 1.80 -29.31
N MET A 191 -10.50 2.23 -28.35
CA MET A 191 -10.50 3.61 -27.84
C MET A 191 -10.02 4.63 -28.88
N CYS A 192 -9.14 4.23 -29.79
CA CYS A 192 -8.63 5.12 -30.85
C CYS A 192 -9.68 5.40 -31.95
N LEU A 193 -10.60 4.46 -32.22
CA LEU A 193 -11.65 4.66 -33.22
C LEU A 193 -12.80 5.56 -32.72
N LEU A 194 -13.07 5.58 -31.41
CA LEU A 194 -14.11 6.43 -30.84
C LEU A 194 -13.73 7.93 -30.83
N SER A 195 -12.45 8.25 -30.65
CA SER A 195 -11.98 9.65 -30.64
C SER A 195 -12.08 10.30 -32.03
N ILE A 196 -11.83 9.55 -33.11
CA ILE A 196 -11.95 10.04 -34.50
C ILE A 196 -13.41 10.31 -34.86
N ALA A 197 -14.34 9.44 -34.45
CA ALA A 197 -15.77 9.63 -34.71
C ALA A 197 -16.33 10.92 -34.05
N PHE A 198 -15.83 11.26 -32.86
CA PHE A 198 -16.25 12.47 -32.16
C PHE A 198 -15.77 13.76 -32.86
N ILE A 199 -14.55 13.76 -33.40
CA ILE A 199 -13.98 14.92 -34.13
C ILE A 199 -14.72 15.16 -35.46
N ILE A 200 -15.05 14.08 -36.19
CA ILE A 200 -15.80 14.17 -37.45
C ILE A 200 -17.24 14.67 -37.19
N GLY A 201 -17.89 14.19 -36.12
CA GLY A 201 -19.23 14.64 -35.74
C GLY A 201 -19.33 16.14 -35.40
N ILE A 202 -18.34 16.69 -34.70
CA ILE A 202 -18.29 18.12 -34.37
C ILE A 202 -18.08 18.96 -35.63
N SER A 203 -17.23 18.51 -36.55
CA SER A 203 -16.93 19.21 -37.79
C SER A 203 -18.11 19.22 -38.78
N TYR A 204 -18.92 18.16 -38.81
CA TYR A 204 -20.12 18.10 -39.64
C TYR A 204 -21.24 19.04 -39.13
N LYS A 205 -21.40 19.14 -37.80
CA LYS A 205 -22.42 20.01 -37.18
C LYS A 205 -22.11 21.51 -37.33
N SER A 206 -20.82 21.88 -37.46
CA SER A 206 -20.38 23.26 -37.68
C SER A 206 -20.71 23.78 -39.10
N LYS A 207 -20.68 22.92 -40.12
CA LYS A 207 -20.99 23.29 -41.51
C LYS A 207 -22.48 23.47 -41.82
N GLN A 208 -23.38 22.95 -40.99
CA GLN A 208 -24.84 23.06 -41.16
C GLN A 208 -25.44 24.33 -40.53
N LYS A 209 -24.62 25.20 -39.94
CA LYS A 209 -25.03 26.46 -39.27
C LYS A 209 -24.55 27.73 -40.00
N LYS A 210 -24.21 27.65 -41.28
CA LYS A 210 -23.98 28.81 -42.15
C LYS A 210 -24.98 28.82 -43.29
#